data_AF-A0A8S3IIC4-F1
#
_entry.id   AF-A0A8S3IIC4-F1
#
_cell.length_a   1.000
_cell.length_b   1.000
_cell.length_c   1.000
_cell.angle_alpha   90.00
_cell.angle_beta   90.00
_cell.angle_gamma   90.00
#
_symmetry.space_group_name_H-M   'P 1'
#
loop_
_entity.id
_entity.type
_entity.pdbx_description
1 polymer ?
#
loop_
_entity_poly.entity_id
_entity_poly.type
_entity_poly.pdbx_seq_one_letter_code
_entity_poly.pdbx_strand_id
1 'polypeptide(L)'
;MIQSADVGVGIVGKEGKQASLAADFSINQFSYLSRLLLVHGRNSYKRSAALSQFVMHRGLIISVMQAIFSSIFYFASISLYQGFLLVGYGTVYTMFPVFSLVLDKDVRSEIALLYPELYKELSKGRSLSFKTFFLWVFISIYQGGAIMYGSFLLFDDDFIHVVSITFTSLILTELLMVALT
;
A
#
# COMPACT_ATOMS: atom_id res chain seq x y z
N MET A 1 -3.72 -32.49 -6.53
CA MET A 1 -2.38 -31.88 -6.72
C MET A 1 -2.49 -30.41 -7.13
N ILE A 2 -2.99 -30.08 -8.32
CA ILE A 2 -3.07 -28.67 -8.77
C ILE A 2 -4.03 -27.84 -7.91
N GLN A 3 -5.25 -28.34 -7.68
CA GLN A 3 -6.24 -27.66 -6.82
C GLN A 3 -5.93 -27.72 -5.31
N SER A 4 -4.96 -28.55 -4.92
CA SER A 4 -4.55 -28.70 -3.52
C SER A 4 -3.30 -27.89 -3.17
N ALA A 5 -2.69 -27.22 -4.15
CA ALA A 5 -1.55 -26.33 -3.95
C ALA A 5 -2.04 -24.88 -3.76
N ASP A 6 -1.25 -24.04 -3.10
CA ASP A 6 -1.58 -22.62 -2.91
C ASP A 6 -1.65 -21.85 -4.23
N VAL A 7 -0.88 -22.30 -5.23
CA VAL A 7 -0.90 -21.76 -6.60
C VAL A 7 -0.80 -22.93 -7.58
N GLY A 8 -1.85 -23.13 -8.37
CA GLY A 8 -1.90 -24.09 -9.46
C GLY A 8 -1.39 -23.51 -10.77
N VAL A 9 -0.35 -24.11 -11.36
CA VAL A 9 0.12 -23.76 -12.72
C VAL A 9 -0.09 -24.95 -13.65
N GLY A 10 -0.96 -24.78 -14.65
CA GLY A 10 -1.28 -25.80 -15.64
C GLY A 10 -0.59 -25.52 -16.97
N ILE A 11 -0.01 -26.56 -17.56
CA ILE A 11 0.62 -26.49 -18.88
C ILE A 11 -0.39 -27.00 -19.92
N VAL A 12 -0.57 -26.25 -21.01
CA VAL A 12 -1.48 -26.65 -22.09
C VAL A 12 -0.93 -27.88 -22.81
N GLY A 13 -1.56 -29.03 -22.57
CA GLY A 13 -1.24 -30.28 -23.23
C GLY A 13 -1.86 -30.38 -24.62
N LYS A 14 -1.22 -31.17 -25.50
CA LYS A 14 -1.80 -31.53 -26.81
C LYS A 14 -2.91 -32.57 -26.70
N GLU A 15 -2.84 -33.41 -25.67
CA GLU A 15 -3.75 -34.54 -25.44
C GLU A 15 -4.97 -34.16 -24.57
N GLY A 16 -4.94 -32.98 -23.95
CA GLY A 16 -6.03 -32.51 -23.11
C GLY A 16 -5.64 -31.26 -22.33
N LYS A 17 -6.65 -30.45 -21.98
CA LYS A 17 -6.48 -29.19 -21.25
C LYS A 17 -7.00 -29.24 -19.81
N GLN A 18 -7.36 -30.43 -19.31
CA GLN A 18 -8.01 -30.56 -17.99
C GLN A 18 -7.17 -29.97 -16.86
N ALA A 19 -5.86 -30.27 -16.83
CA ALA A 19 -4.94 -29.68 -15.85
C ALA A 19 -4.79 -28.15 -15.99
N SER A 20 -4.86 -27.63 -17.22
CA SER A 20 -4.79 -26.19 -17.50
C SER A 20 -6.09 -25.45 -17.19
N LEU A 21 -7.24 -26.10 -17.31
CA LEU A 21 -8.55 -25.54 -16.98
C LEU A 21 -8.79 -25.54 -15.47
N ALA A 22 -8.18 -26.47 -14.76
CA ALA A 22 -8.26 -26.60 -13.31
C ALA A 22 -7.18 -25.82 -12.54
N ALA A 23 -6.34 -25.02 -13.22
CA ALA A 23 -5.23 -24.27 -12.64
C ALA A 23 -5.52 -22.76 -12.60
N ASP A 24 -4.87 -22.03 -11.67
CA ASP A 24 -4.96 -20.57 -11.57
C ASP A 24 -4.26 -19.86 -12.74
N PHE A 25 -3.11 -20.40 -13.16
CA PHE A 25 -2.36 -19.93 -14.32
C PHE A 25 -2.25 -21.02 -15.37
N SER A 26 -2.50 -20.64 -16.64
CA SER A 26 -2.28 -21.49 -17.80
C SER A 26 -1.07 -21.00 -18.59
N ILE A 27 -0.09 -21.87 -18.83
CA ILE A 27 1.09 -21.58 -19.67
C ILE A 27 1.23 -22.59 -20.80
N ASN A 28 1.77 -22.15 -21.93
CA ASN A 28 1.93 -23.03 -23.10
C ASN A 28 3.15 -23.97 -22.98
N GLN A 29 4.18 -23.56 -22.24
CA GLN A 29 5.44 -24.31 -22.11
C GLN A 29 6.04 -24.11 -20.72
N PHE A 30 6.74 -25.13 -20.21
CA PHE A 30 7.37 -25.08 -18.88
C PHE A 30 8.41 -23.95 -18.75
N SER A 31 9.10 -23.58 -19.84
CA SER A 31 10.08 -22.48 -19.85
C SER A 31 9.50 -21.13 -19.39
N TYR A 32 8.20 -20.89 -19.59
CA TYR A 32 7.51 -19.67 -19.16
C TYR A 32 7.30 -19.58 -17.65
N LEU A 33 7.42 -20.70 -16.92
CA LEU A 33 7.32 -20.72 -15.46
C LEU A 33 8.37 -19.81 -14.80
N SER A 34 9.59 -19.77 -15.37
CA SER A 34 10.67 -18.91 -14.87
C SER A 34 10.27 -17.43 -14.87
N ARG A 35 9.71 -16.94 -15.98
CA ARG A 35 9.24 -15.55 -16.11
C ARG A 35 7.97 -15.29 -15.30
N LEU A 36 7.07 -16.26 -15.19
CA LEU A 36 5.87 -16.15 -14.36
C LEU A 36 6.27 -15.89 -12.90
N LEU A 37 7.17 -16.68 -12.34
CA LEU A 37 7.58 -16.56 -10.94
C LEU A 37 8.52 -15.38 -10.71
N LEU A 38 9.66 -15.33 -11.41
CA LEU A 38 10.74 -14.40 -11.11
C LEU A 38 10.40 -12.93 -11.43
N VAL A 39 9.57 -12.70 -12.44
CA VAL A 39 9.17 -11.34 -12.85
C VAL A 39 7.79 -11.01 -12.29
N HIS A 40 6.75 -11.76 -12.68
CA HIS A 40 5.37 -11.40 -12.32
C HIS A 40 5.08 -11.70 -10.86
N GLY A 41 5.51 -12.84 -10.34
CA GLY A 41 5.39 -13.20 -8.93
C GLY A 41 6.11 -12.22 -8.01
N ARG A 42 7.37 -11.86 -8.34
CA ARG A 42 8.13 -10.86 -7.58
C ARG A 42 7.43 -9.51 -7.55
N ASN A 43 7.06 -8.99 -8.72
CA ASN A 43 6.41 -7.69 -8.83
C ASN A 43 5.08 -7.68 -8.06
N SER A 44 4.27 -8.72 -8.23
CA SER A 44 2.98 -8.84 -7.54
C SER A 44 3.15 -8.78 -6.01
N TYR A 45 4.11 -9.53 -5.46
CA TYR A 45 4.37 -9.53 -4.02
C TYR A 45 4.88 -8.17 -3.51
N LYS A 46 5.89 -7.57 -4.17
CA LYS A 46 6.47 -6.29 -3.75
C LYS A 46 5.45 -5.15 -3.81
N ARG A 47 4.70 -5.05 -4.92
CA ARG A 47 3.64 -4.05 -5.11
C ARG A 47 2.51 -4.20 -4.10
N SER A 48 2.06 -5.44 -3.87
CA SER A 48 1.00 -5.72 -2.89
C SER A 48 1.44 -5.39 -1.47
N ALA A 49 2.70 -5.67 -1.11
CA ALA A 49 3.24 -5.32 0.20
C ALA A 49 3.31 -3.79 0.39
N ALA A 50 3.85 -3.06 -0.58
CA ALA A 50 3.92 -1.59 -0.53
C ALA A 50 2.53 -0.95 -0.48
N LEU A 51 1.61 -1.40 -1.34
CA LEU A 51 0.24 -0.91 -1.37
C LEU A 51 -0.49 -1.18 -0.05
N SER A 52 -0.32 -2.37 0.53
CA SER A 52 -0.95 -2.72 1.82
C SER A 52 -0.48 -1.81 2.95
N GLN A 53 0.82 -1.52 3.00
CA GLN A 53 1.41 -0.61 3.98
C GLN A 53 0.92 0.83 3.79
N PHE A 54 0.87 1.30 2.54
CA PHE A 54 0.34 2.61 2.19
C PHE A 54 -1.13 2.76 2.60
N VAL A 55 -2.00 1.82 2.24
CA VAL A 55 -3.43 1.85 2.60
C VAL A 55 -3.63 1.83 4.12
N MET A 56 -2.83 1.05 4.84
CA MET A 56 -2.86 1.01 6.29
C MET A 56 -2.45 2.35 6.91
N HIS A 57 -1.31 2.91 6.50
CA HIS A 57 -0.82 4.20 6.98
C HIS A 57 -1.84 5.31 6.72
N ARG A 58 -2.33 5.39 5.48
CA ARG A 58 -3.34 6.34 5.01
C ARG A 58 -4.62 6.35 5.84
N GLY A 59 -5.06 5.20 6.36
CA GLY A 59 -6.20 5.11 7.26
C GLY A 59 -5.86 5.46 8.71
N LEU A 60 -4.68 5.04 9.18
CA LEU A 60 -4.23 5.28 10.55
C LEU A 60 -3.94 6.75 10.81
N ILE A 61 -3.34 7.49 9.87
CA ILE A 61 -3.03 8.91 10.04
C ILE A 61 -4.31 9.72 10.32
N ILE A 62 -5.40 9.48 9.57
CA ILE A 62 -6.70 10.13 9.83
C ILE A 62 -7.24 9.75 11.20
N SER A 63 -7.13 8.48 11.58
CA SER A 63 -7.61 8.00 12.88
C SER A 63 -6.86 8.66 14.04
N VAL A 64 -5.55 8.83 13.92
CA VAL A 64 -4.71 9.53 14.90
C VAL A 64 -5.09 11.00 14.97
N MET A 65 -5.23 11.67 13.82
CA MET A 65 -5.63 13.08 13.78
C MET A 65 -6.99 13.29 14.42
N GLN A 66 -7.97 12.42 14.12
CA GLN A 66 -9.29 12.42 14.74
C GLN A 66 -9.23 12.18 16.24
N ALA A 67 -8.40 11.25 16.72
CA ALA A 67 -8.26 10.97 18.14
C ALA A 67 -7.70 12.17 18.91
N ILE A 68 -6.69 12.84 18.37
CA ILE A 68 -6.11 14.05 18.97
C ILE A 68 -7.13 15.19 18.94
N PHE A 69 -7.80 15.40 17.81
CA PHE A 69 -8.88 16.39 17.69
C PHE A 69 -9.96 16.14 18.75
N SER A 70 -10.51 14.93 18.84
CA SER A 70 -11.52 14.59 19.85
C SER A 70 -10.99 14.81 21.28
N SER A 71 -9.74 14.48 21.58
CA SER A 71 -9.16 14.71 22.91
C SER A 71 -9.09 16.19 23.29
N ILE A 72 -8.83 17.09 22.34
CA ILE A 72 -8.78 18.54 22.58
C ILE A 72 -10.17 19.11 22.85
N PHE A 73 -11.19 18.57 22.18
CA PHE A 73 -12.58 18.98 22.33
C PHE A 73 -13.35 18.16 23.38
N TYR A 74 -12.67 17.73 24.45
CA TYR A 74 -13.30 17.01 25.57
C TYR A 74 -14.09 15.76 25.14
N PHE A 75 -13.57 15.02 24.15
CA PHE A 75 -14.19 13.83 23.55
C PHE A 75 -15.57 14.08 22.92
N ALA A 76 -15.82 15.29 22.44
CA ALA A 76 -16.99 15.57 21.62
C ALA A 76 -16.97 14.72 20.34
N SER A 77 -18.14 14.19 19.95
CA SER A 77 -18.35 13.37 18.75
C SER A 77 -18.38 14.22 17.47
N ILE A 78 -17.39 15.07 17.29
CA ILE A 78 -17.23 15.93 16.10
C ILE A 78 -16.15 15.33 15.21
N SER A 79 -16.50 15.00 13.98
CA SER A 79 -15.54 14.53 12.99
C SER A 79 -14.72 15.71 12.44
N LEU A 80 -13.40 15.56 12.41
CA LEU A 80 -12.45 16.53 11.85
C LEU A 80 -12.68 16.73 10.35
N TYR A 81 -12.86 15.63 9.61
CA TYR A 81 -13.19 15.65 8.18
C TYR A 81 -14.59 15.11 7.95
N GLN A 82 -15.43 15.86 7.25
CA GLN A 82 -16.84 15.51 7.01
C GLN A 82 -17.15 15.41 5.51
N GLY A 83 -18.12 14.54 5.20
CA GLY A 83 -18.71 14.40 3.87
C GLY A 83 -17.69 14.18 2.76
N PHE A 84 -17.68 15.10 1.79
CA PHE A 84 -16.84 15.01 0.59
C PHE A 84 -15.34 15.06 0.86
N LEU A 85 -14.87 15.62 1.98
CA LEU A 85 -13.44 15.63 2.30
C LEU A 85 -12.91 14.23 2.58
N LEU A 86 -13.64 13.45 3.37
CA LEU A 86 -13.27 12.06 3.68
C LEU A 86 -13.36 11.18 2.43
N VAL A 87 -14.42 11.34 1.63
CA VAL A 87 -14.58 10.62 0.36
C VAL A 87 -13.49 11.00 -0.64
N GLY A 88 -13.19 12.30 -0.76
CA GLY A 88 -12.15 12.82 -1.66
C GLY A 88 -10.76 12.32 -1.27
N TYR A 89 -10.43 12.30 0.03
CA TYR A 89 -9.20 11.68 0.51
C TYR A 89 -9.18 10.18 0.19
N GLY A 90 -10.34 9.53 0.37
CA GLY A 90 -10.69 8.16 -0.01
C GLY A 90 -10.43 7.80 -1.48
N THR A 91 -10.48 8.78 -2.37
CA THR A 91 -10.55 8.54 -3.81
C THR A 91 -9.63 9.49 -4.55
N VAL A 92 -10.08 10.70 -4.85
CA VAL A 92 -9.44 11.65 -5.77
C VAL A 92 -8.02 12.02 -5.35
N TYR A 93 -7.79 12.36 -4.07
CA TYR A 93 -6.51 12.95 -3.66
C TYR A 93 -5.37 11.93 -3.49
N THR A 94 -5.69 10.67 -3.23
CA THR A 94 -4.68 9.61 -2.99
C THR A 94 -4.65 8.54 -4.08
N MET A 95 -5.48 8.68 -5.13
CA MET A 95 -5.51 7.76 -6.27
C MET A 95 -4.18 7.71 -7.03
N PHE A 96 -3.54 8.86 -7.29
CA PHE A 96 -2.26 8.90 -8.00
C PHE A 96 -1.14 8.13 -7.27
N PRO A 97 -0.93 8.31 -5.95
CA PRO A 97 -0.06 7.46 -5.15
C PRO A 97 -0.32 5.95 -5.32
N VAL A 98 -1.59 5.54 -5.25
CA VAL A 98 -1.96 4.12 -5.41
C VAL A 98 -1.55 3.58 -6.78
N PHE A 99 -1.82 4.32 -7.86
CA PHE A 99 -1.42 3.90 -9.20
C PHE A 99 0.11 3.86 -9.37
N SER A 100 0.83 4.81 -8.78
CA SER A 100 2.29 4.81 -8.78
C SER A 100 2.84 3.51 -8.18
N LEU A 101 2.38 3.15 -6.98
CA LEU A 101 2.82 1.94 -6.27
C LEU A 101 2.46 0.63 -7.01
N VAL A 102 1.30 0.59 -7.68
CA VAL A 102 0.87 -0.59 -8.45
C VAL A 102 1.65 -0.76 -9.75
N LEU A 103 2.07 0.34 -10.37
CA LEU A 103 2.80 0.31 -11.64
C LEU A 103 4.32 0.22 -11.44
N ASP A 104 4.80 0.49 -10.23
CA ASP A 104 6.22 0.52 -9.88
C ASP A 104 6.97 -0.79 -10.16
N LYS A 105 8.23 -0.69 -10.57
CA LYS A 105 9.12 -1.82 -10.84
C LYS A 105 10.46 -1.55 -10.19
N ASP A 106 10.75 -2.31 -9.14
CA ASP A 106 12.02 -2.26 -8.44
C ASP A 106 13.20 -2.68 -9.35
N VAL A 107 12.99 -3.67 -10.21
CA VAL A 107 14.03 -4.23 -11.09
C VAL A 107 13.46 -4.49 -12.49
N ARG A 108 14.31 -4.27 -13.52
CA ARG A 108 13.95 -4.60 -14.92
C ARG A 108 13.78 -6.11 -15.11
N SER A 109 12.86 -6.51 -15.98
CA SER A 109 12.51 -7.92 -16.21
C SER A 109 13.70 -8.77 -16.64
N GLU A 110 14.65 -8.21 -17.38
CA GLU A 110 15.86 -8.91 -17.84
C GLU A 110 16.79 -9.22 -16.67
N ILE A 111 16.94 -8.27 -15.73
CA ILE A 111 17.79 -8.43 -14.55
C ILE A 111 17.17 -9.45 -13.59
N ALA A 112 15.85 -9.42 -13.42
CA ALA A 112 15.14 -10.39 -12.58
C ALA A 112 15.29 -11.84 -13.08
N LEU A 113 15.40 -12.04 -14.40
CA LEU A 113 15.68 -13.35 -15.00
C LEU A 113 17.16 -13.73 -14.92
N LEU A 114 18.07 -12.76 -15.07
CA LEU A 114 19.52 -12.97 -14.98
C LEU A 114 19.96 -13.34 -13.56
N TYR A 115 19.33 -12.75 -12.54
CA TYR A 115 19.66 -12.94 -11.12
C TYR A 115 18.47 -13.50 -10.32
N PRO A 116 18.18 -14.81 -10.41
CA PRO A 116 17.05 -15.44 -9.71
C PRO A 116 17.18 -15.39 -8.17
N GLU A 117 18.36 -15.09 -7.65
CA GLU A 117 18.63 -14.90 -6.22
C GLU A 117 17.82 -13.76 -5.61
N LEU A 118 17.46 -12.75 -6.41
CA LEU A 118 16.54 -11.69 -6.01
C LEU A 118 15.21 -12.29 -5.53
N TYR A 119 14.74 -13.38 -6.13
CA TYR A 119 13.50 -14.02 -5.70
C TYR A 119 13.57 -14.60 -4.27
N LYS A 120 14.74 -15.09 -3.84
CA LYS A 120 14.93 -15.64 -2.48
C LYS A 120 14.72 -14.61 -1.37
N GLU A 121 14.88 -13.32 -1.68
CA GLU A 121 14.60 -12.22 -0.75
C GLU A 121 13.13 -12.22 -0.31
N LEU A 122 12.20 -12.57 -1.21
CA LEU A 122 10.77 -12.57 -0.96
C LEU A 122 10.36 -13.66 0.02
N SER A 123 11.00 -14.84 -0.07
CA SER A 123 10.74 -15.97 0.83
C SER A 123 11.04 -15.65 2.30
N LYS A 124 11.85 -14.62 2.58
CA LYS A 124 12.14 -14.18 3.95
C LYS A 124 11.03 -13.32 4.56
N GLY A 125 9.96 -13.02 3.82
CA GLY A 125 8.82 -12.25 4.31
C GLY A 125 9.15 -10.80 4.70
N ARG A 126 10.29 -10.26 4.24
CA ARG A 126 10.80 -8.98 4.73
C ARG A 126 9.98 -7.77 4.31
N SER A 127 9.27 -7.87 3.17
CA SER A 127 8.52 -6.73 2.62
C SER A 127 7.23 -6.49 3.40
N LEU A 128 6.63 -7.54 3.97
CA LEU A 128 5.44 -7.45 4.82
C LEU A 128 5.64 -8.31 6.08
N SER A 129 6.16 -7.69 7.13
CA SER A 129 6.45 -8.32 8.42
C SER A 129 5.83 -7.53 9.58
N PHE A 130 5.75 -8.13 10.76
CA PHE A 130 5.34 -7.41 11.98
C PHE A 130 6.22 -6.20 12.26
N LYS A 131 7.54 -6.30 12.00
CA LYS A 131 8.45 -5.17 12.18
C LYS A 131 8.09 -3.98 11.29
N THR A 132 7.87 -4.24 9.99
CA THR A 132 7.45 -3.18 9.06
C THR A 132 6.07 -2.65 9.40
N PHE A 133 5.14 -3.50 9.83
CA PHE A 133 3.81 -3.09 10.28
C PHE A 133 3.89 -2.08 11.42
N PHE A 134 4.59 -2.40 12.51
CA PHE A 134 4.72 -1.47 13.64
C PHE A 134 5.48 -0.20 13.28
N LEU A 135 6.48 -0.28 12.40
CA LEU A 135 7.17 0.91 11.89
C LEU A 135 6.17 1.87 11.21
N TRP A 136 5.31 1.35 10.32
CA TRP A 136 4.27 2.14 9.66
C TRP A 136 3.23 2.68 10.65
N VAL A 137 2.86 1.95 11.69
CA VAL A 137 2.03 2.47 12.79
C VAL A 137 2.69 3.68 13.44
N PHE A 138 3.97 3.59 13.83
CA PHE A 138 4.69 4.69 14.45
C PHE A 138 4.83 5.91 13.53
N ILE A 139 5.10 5.70 12.25
CA ILE A 139 5.13 6.78 11.25
C ILE A 139 3.76 7.46 11.18
N SER A 140 2.66 6.70 11.16
CA SER A 140 1.29 7.24 11.15
C SER A 140 0.97 8.07 12.38
N ILE A 141 1.36 7.59 13.56
CA ILE A 141 1.18 8.30 14.84
C ILE A 141 1.99 9.60 14.83
N TYR A 142 3.25 9.53 14.41
CA TYR A 142 4.13 10.69 14.35
C TYR A 142 3.62 11.75 13.38
N GLN A 143 3.30 11.37 12.13
CA GLN A 143 2.84 12.33 11.12
C GLN A 143 1.47 12.90 11.48
N GLY A 144 0.51 12.07 11.89
CA GLY A 144 -0.81 12.53 12.31
C GLY A 144 -0.74 13.46 13.52
N GLY A 145 0.11 13.13 14.49
CA GLY A 145 0.38 13.99 15.64
C GLY A 145 1.05 15.30 15.24
N ALA A 146 2.09 15.26 14.42
CA ALA A 146 2.80 16.45 13.96
C ALA A 146 1.89 17.42 13.19
N ILE A 147 1.00 16.91 12.32
CA ILE A 147 0.05 17.74 11.58
C ILE A 147 -0.95 18.39 12.55
N MET A 148 -1.52 17.63 13.49
CA MET A 148 -2.50 18.19 14.44
C MET A 148 -1.88 19.20 15.40
N TYR A 149 -0.83 18.81 16.13
CA TYR A 149 -0.19 19.70 17.10
C TYR A 149 0.46 20.90 16.41
N GLY A 150 1.08 20.70 15.24
CA GLY A 150 1.64 21.79 14.44
C GLY A 150 0.57 22.78 13.96
N SER A 151 -0.61 22.28 13.57
CA SER A 151 -1.72 23.15 13.18
C SER A 151 -2.24 24.01 14.33
N PHE A 152 -2.27 23.50 15.57
CA PHE A 152 -2.66 24.32 16.72
C PHE A 152 -1.57 25.34 17.04
N LEU A 153 -0.34 24.90 17.28
CA LEU A 153 0.76 25.77 17.70
C LEU A 153 1.07 26.94 16.74
N LEU A 154 0.85 26.74 15.43
CA LEU A 154 1.15 27.76 14.42
C LEU A 154 -0.06 28.62 14.03
N PHE A 155 -1.29 28.15 14.25
CA PHE A 155 -2.52 28.79 13.76
C PHE A 155 -3.61 28.88 14.85
N ASP A 156 -3.22 29.11 16.10
CA ASP A 156 -4.14 29.21 17.25
C ASP A 156 -5.26 30.24 17.04
N ASP A 157 -5.00 31.32 16.30
CA ASP A 157 -5.98 32.39 16.04
C ASP A 157 -7.03 32.05 14.96
N ASP A 158 -6.73 31.09 14.06
CA ASP A 158 -7.55 30.76 12.87
C ASP A 158 -8.22 29.37 13.00
N PHE A 159 -8.80 29.10 14.16
CA PHE A 159 -9.41 27.80 14.47
C PHE A 159 -10.48 27.34 13.46
N ILE A 160 -11.17 28.31 12.84
CA ILE A 160 -12.17 28.08 11.79
C ILE A 160 -11.57 27.38 10.56
N HIS A 161 -10.27 27.60 10.31
CA HIS A 161 -9.56 27.07 9.15
C HIS A 161 -8.72 25.81 9.43
N VAL A 162 -8.72 25.30 10.68
CA VAL A 162 -7.95 24.10 11.09
C VAL A 162 -8.23 22.90 10.18
N VAL A 163 -9.49 22.69 9.78
CA VAL A 163 -9.86 21.61 8.87
C VAL A 163 -9.15 21.73 7.52
N SER A 164 -9.06 22.93 6.96
CA SER A 164 -8.41 23.14 5.65
C SER A 164 -6.89 23.01 5.76
N ILE A 165 -6.30 23.53 6.83
CA ILE A 165 -4.83 23.49 7.05
C ILE A 165 -4.37 22.05 7.25
N THR A 166 -5.06 21.30 8.11
CA THR A 166 -4.74 19.91 8.40
C THR A 166 -4.98 19.01 7.19
N PHE A 167 -6.05 19.24 6.42
CA PHE A 167 -6.36 18.45 5.22
C PHE A 167 -5.35 18.68 4.09
N THR A 168 -4.97 19.92 3.84
CA THR A 168 -3.95 20.25 2.83
C THR A 168 -2.58 19.72 3.22
N SER A 169 -2.20 19.85 4.49
CA SER A 169 -0.95 19.28 5.03
C SER A 169 -0.93 17.76 4.92
N LEU A 170 -2.06 17.10 5.21
CA LEU A 170 -2.21 15.65 5.08
C LEU A 170 -1.98 15.18 3.63
N ILE A 171 -2.64 15.82 2.65
CA ILE A 171 -2.48 15.46 1.24
C ILE A 171 -1.02 15.66 0.78
N LEU A 172 -0.41 16.80 1.12
CA LEU A 172 0.97 17.07 0.76
C LEU A 172 1.94 16.06 1.38
N THR A 173 1.71 15.67 2.63
CA THR A 173 2.55 14.69 3.33
C THR A 173 2.46 13.31 2.68
N GLU A 174 1.26 12.86 2.31
CA GLU A 174 1.05 11.60 1.60
C GLU A 174 1.70 11.60 0.20
N LEU A 175 1.57 12.69 -0.55
CA LEU A 175 2.20 12.83 -1.86
C LEU A 175 3.73 12.83 -1.75
N LEU A 176 4.29 13.55 -0.78
CA LEU A 176 5.74 13.58 -0.52
C LEU A 176 6.27 12.23 -0.07
N MET A 177 5.52 11.51 0.76
CA MET A 177 5.91 10.19 1.24
C MET A 177 6.09 9.23 0.06
N VAL A 178 5.13 9.18 -0.87
CA VAL A 178 5.25 8.32 -2.06
C VAL A 178 6.31 8.82 -3.04
N ALA A 179 6.56 10.12 -3.13
CA ALA A 179 7.59 10.66 -4.01
C ALA A 179 9.03 10.36 -3.53
N LEU A 180 9.23 10.15 -2.22
CA LEU A 180 10.55 9.93 -1.61
C LEU A 180 10.86 8.45 -1.34
N THR A 181 9.89 7.55 -1.48
CA THR A 181 10.03 6.09 -1.35
C THR A 181 10.28 5.43 -2.69
#